data_AF-A0A7S2CRC1-F1
#
_entry.id   AF-A0A7S2CRC1-F1
#
_cell.length_a   1.000
_cell.length_b   1.000
_cell.length_c   1.000
_cell.angle_alpha   90.00
_cell.angle_beta   90.00
_cell.angle_gamma   90.00
#
_symmetry.space_group_name_H-M   'P 1'
#
loop_
_entity.id
_entity.type
_entity.pdbx_description
1 polymer ?
#
loop_
_entity_poly.entity_id
_entity_poly.type
_entity_poly.pdbx_seq_one_letter_code
_entity_poly.pdbx_strand_id
1 'polypeptide(L)'
;ADGTEGEAGAGASGAAGAAGEAKAGGDGAAGEAKANAALAIAGQRVDFDHLITQRRVGSTVAISLLRDGSQISVTGTVSPVPRLVPLYHGYDAFPSYFIVGGLVFAPLSVPLLESMGSELTDPLLFLAFQYMADNLAKKKEGQQIIVLQRILSSDDVNFGYDEVAPAILTSLNGVELNSMLELAEQVEAARKSGEQFYTFETKSSQRVVLDVKDCAKHEKDVLAANQIQSAMSTDLRDRRKGK
;
A
#
# COMPACT_ATOMS: atom_id res chain seq x y z
N ALA A 1 -23.34 54.38 -48.88
CA ALA A 1 -24.78 54.28 -48.61
C ALA A 1 -25.07 52.82 -48.32
N ASP A 2 -25.58 52.38 -47.19
CA ASP A 2 -26.14 53.00 -45.98
C ASP A 2 -26.28 51.75 -45.07
N GLY A 3 -25.70 51.65 -43.88
CA GLY A 3 -26.17 52.31 -42.67
C GLY A 3 -27.44 51.62 -42.13
N THR A 4 -27.29 50.71 -41.15
CA THR A 4 -28.17 50.56 -39.96
C THR A 4 -27.59 49.52 -39.00
N GLU A 5 -27.28 50.00 -37.79
CA GLU A 5 -26.93 49.27 -36.58
C GLU A 5 -28.17 48.66 -35.89
N GLY A 6 -27.94 47.70 -35.02
CA GLY A 6 -28.90 47.19 -34.04
C GLY A 6 -28.23 46.23 -33.05
N GLU A 7 -27.82 46.75 -31.90
CA GLU A 7 -27.38 46.00 -30.71
C GLU A 7 -28.52 45.15 -30.12
N ALA A 8 -28.18 43.98 -29.57
CA ALA A 8 -28.61 43.51 -28.23
C ALA A 8 -27.90 42.17 -27.90
N GLY A 9 -27.20 42.14 -26.76
CA GLY A 9 -26.44 40.98 -26.31
C GLY A 9 -27.25 39.90 -25.58
N ALA A 10 -26.58 38.79 -25.29
CA ALA A 10 -26.77 37.96 -24.11
C ALA A 10 -25.67 36.90 -24.07
N GLY A 11 -24.84 36.96 -23.03
CA GLY A 11 -23.93 35.87 -22.69
C GLY A 11 -24.70 34.67 -22.15
N ALA A 12 -24.11 33.49 -22.29
CA ALA A 12 -24.44 32.35 -21.46
C ALA A 12 -23.14 31.63 -21.10
N SER A 13 -22.59 32.05 -19.97
CA SER A 13 -21.64 31.29 -19.18
C SER A 13 -22.30 29.98 -18.74
N GLY A 14 -21.68 28.85 -19.08
CA GLY A 14 -22.12 27.51 -18.70
C GLY A 14 -21.05 26.76 -17.92
N ALA A 15 -20.27 27.44 -17.09
CA ALA A 15 -19.37 26.77 -16.14
C ALA A 15 -20.19 26.44 -14.88
N ALA A 16 -20.92 25.33 -14.94
CA ALA A 16 -21.58 24.76 -13.77
C ALA A 16 -20.50 24.25 -12.81
N GLY A 17 -20.08 25.12 -11.88
CA GLY A 17 -19.31 24.73 -10.71
C GLY A 17 -20.19 23.85 -9.85
N ALA A 18 -19.85 22.56 -9.78
CA ALA A 18 -20.48 21.63 -8.85
C ALA A 18 -20.05 22.01 -7.42
N ALA A 19 -20.83 22.86 -6.77
CA ALA A 19 -20.73 23.11 -5.34
C ALA A 19 -21.38 21.92 -4.60
N GLY A 20 -20.57 20.97 -4.15
CA GLY A 20 -21.00 20.00 -3.14
C GLY A 20 -20.91 20.65 -1.77
N GLU A 21 -22.04 20.86 -1.09
CA GLU A 21 -22.05 21.25 0.32
C GLU A 21 -21.61 20.05 1.17
N ALA A 22 -20.39 20.12 1.73
CA ALA A 22 -19.97 19.22 2.80
C ALA A 22 -20.21 19.92 4.15
N LYS A 23 -21.26 19.52 4.86
CA LYS A 23 -21.57 20.02 6.21
C LYS A 23 -20.82 19.17 7.24
N ALA A 24 -19.64 19.63 7.67
CA ALA A 24 -18.97 19.09 8.84
C ALA A 24 -19.53 19.78 10.10
N GLY A 25 -20.20 19.01 10.96
CA GLY A 25 -20.60 19.49 12.29
C GLY A 25 -19.42 19.46 13.26
N GLY A 26 -19.23 20.54 14.03
CA GLY A 26 -18.29 20.62 15.16
C GLY A 26 -18.59 19.56 16.23
N ASP A 27 -17.70 19.22 17.14
CA ASP A 27 -16.72 20.03 17.85
C ASP A 27 -15.63 19.07 18.41
N GLY A 28 -14.38 19.51 18.51
CA GLY A 28 -13.35 18.91 19.38
C GLY A 28 -13.04 17.40 19.26
N ALA A 29 -12.68 16.87 18.09
CA ALA A 29 -11.87 15.65 17.95
C ALA A 29 -11.29 15.62 16.53
N ALA A 30 -10.14 14.97 16.33
CA ALA A 30 -9.65 14.63 15.01
C ALA A 30 -10.67 13.70 14.31
N GLY A 31 -11.70 14.30 13.71
CA GLY A 31 -12.81 13.62 13.09
C GLY A 31 -12.56 13.44 11.61
N GLU A 32 -12.51 12.18 11.17
CA GLU A 32 -12.68 11.85 9.76
C GLU A 32 -13.94 12.51 9.23
N ALA A 33 -13.79 13.45 8.29
CA ALA A 33 -14.93 14.09 7.64
C ALA A 33 -15.62 13.08 6.71
N LYS A 34 -16.62 12.36 7.22
CA LYS A 34 -17.52 11.54 6.38
C LYS A 34 -18.50 12.47 5.64
N ALA A 35 -18.12 12.89 4.44
CA ALA A 35 -19.00 13.63 3.54
C ALA A 35 -19.96 12.66 2.81
N ASN A 36 -21.11 12.35 3.41
CA ASN A 36 -22.19 11.67 2.70
C ASN A 36 -23.04 12.70 1.94
N ALA A 37 -22.52 13.20 0.82
CA ALA A 37 -23.24 14.08 -0.09
C ALA A 37 -23.57 13.32 -1.38
N ALA A 38 -24.85 13.05 -1.63
CA ALA A 38 -25.31 12.54 -2.93
C ALA A 38 -25.56 13.72 -3.87
N LEU A 39 -24.85 13.80 -4.99
CA LEU A 39 -25.07 14.82 -6.01
C LEU A 39 -26.13 14.35 -7.00
N ALA A 40 -27.07 15.22 -7.38
CA ALA A 40 -28.02 14.93 -8.46
C ALA A 40 -27.42 15.30 -9.83
N ILE A 41 -27.09 14.31 -10.65
CA ILE A 41 -26.67 14.48 -12.06
C ILE A 41 -27.82 13.97 -12.94
N ALA A 42 -28.38 14.82 -13.80
CA ALA A 42 -29.49 14.48 -14.70
C ALA A 42 -30.70 13.80 -14.00
N GLY A 43 -30.99 14.20 -12.76
CA GLY A 43 -32.08 13.63 -11.94
C GLY A 43 -31.73 12.35 -11.19
N GLN A 44 -30.52 11.81 -11.35
CA GLN A 44 -30.03 10.64 -10.60
C GLN A 44 -29.09 11.07 -9.48
N ARG A 45 -29.26 10.44 -8.31
CA ARG A 45 -28.33 10.61 -7.19
C ARG A 45 -27.09 9.76 -7.41
N VAL A 46 -25.94 10.39 -7.32
CA VAL A 46 -24.63 9.75 -7.45
C VAL A 46 -23.79 10.09 -6.22
N ASP A 47 -23.00 9.13 -5.75
CA ASP A 47 -22.11 9.32 -4.62
C ASP A 47 -21.04 10.37 -4.92
N PHE A 48 -20.63 11.09 -3.88
CA PHE A 48 -19.60 12.12 -3.95
C PHE A 48 -18.29 11.62 -4.58
N ASP A 49 -17.92 10.36 -4.33
CA ASP A 49 -16.72 9.72 -4.89
C ASP A 49 -16.68 9.76 -6.42
N HIS A 50 -17.84 9.82 -7.08
CA HIS A 50 -17.91 9.98 -8.52
C HIS A 50 -17.28 11.29 -9.00
N LEU A 51 -17.46 12.39 -8.26
CA LEU A 51 -16.88 13.69 -8.62
C LEU A 51 -15.36 13.70 -8.51
N ILE A 52 -14.82 12.91 -7.58
CA ILE A 52 -13.36 12.78 -7.38
C ILE A 52 -12.79 11.85 -8.46
N THR A 53 -13.40 10.70 -8.68
CA THR A 53 -12.91 9.67 -9.62
C THR A 53 -12.97 10.10 -11.09
N GLN A 54 -13.85 11.06 -11.45
CA GLN A 54 -13.85 11.68 -12.78
C GLN A 54 -12.65 12.61 -13.04
N ARG A 55 -11.92 13.05 -12.00
CA ARG A 55 -10.81 13.99 -12.15
C ARG A 55 -9.54 13.26 -12.55
N ARG A 56 -8.70 13.93 -13.34
CA ARG A 56 -7.36 13.43 -13.66
C ARG A 56 -6.46 13.58 -12.44
N VAL A 57 -5.62 12.58 -12.20
CA VAL A 57 -4.51 12.68 -11.23
C VAL A 57 -3.65 13.89 -11.57
N GLY A 58 -3.29 14.67 -10.56
CA GLY A 58 -2.53 15.92 -10.69
C GLY A 58 -3.39 17.16 -10.97
N SER A 59 -4.70 17.02 -11.24
CA SER A 59 -5.57 18.17 -11.39
C SER A 59 -5.90 18.84 -10.04
N THR A 60 -6.06 20.15 -10.06
CA THR A 60 -6.47 20.93 -8.89
C THR A 60 -8.00 21.02 -8.84
N VAL A 61 -8.56 20.79 -7.66
CA VAL A 61 -10.00 20.90 -7.38
C VAL A 61 -10.21 21.92 -6.27
N ALA A 62 -11.17 22.81 -6.45
CA ALA A 62 -11.64 23.71 -5.40
C ALA A 62 -12.70 22.99 -4.56
N ILE A 63 -12.52 23.03 -3.24
CA ILE A 63 -13.39 22.41 -2.24
C ILE A 63 -13.94 23.51 -1.35
N SER A 64 -15.25 23.60 -1.26
CA SER A 64 -15.93 24.53 -0.35
C SER A 64 -16.27 23.81 0.96
N LEU A 65 -15.80 24.36 2.07
CA LEU A 65 -15.95 23.79 3.41
C LEU A 65 -16.65 24.80 4.31
N LEU A 66 -17.42 24.32 5.28
CA LEU A 66 -17.95 25.15 6.36
C LEU A 66 -17.09 24.95 7.61
N ARG A 67 -16.53 26.04 8.15
CA ARG A 67 -15.73 26.03 9.39
C ARG A 67 -16.15 27.22 10.25
N ASP A 68 -16.45 26.97 11.51
CA ASP A 68 -16.90 27.99 12.48
C ASP A 68 -18.07 28.84 11.96
N GLY A 69 -19.02 28.18 11.27
CA GLY A 69 -20.18 28.83 10.66
C GLY A 69 -19.89 29.68 9.42
N SER A 70 -18.64 29.75 8.96
CA SER A 70 -18.22 30.50 7.77
C SER A 70 -17.83 29.57 6.63
N GLN A 71 -18.25 29.90 5.40
CA GLN A 71 -17.86 29.16 4.21
C GLN A 71 -16.45 29.58 3.76
N ILE A 72 -15.56 28.60 3.60
CA ILE A 72 -14.17 28.78 3.18
C ILE A 72 -13.94 27.93 1.93
N SER A 73 -13.22 28.47 0.95
CA SER A 73 -12.78 27.71 -0.22
C SER A 73 -11.31 27.34 -0.08
N VAL A 74 -11.00 26.07 -0.28
CA VAL A 74 -9.63 25.54 -0.31
C VAL A 74 -9.39 24.85 -1.64
N THR A 75 -8.13 24.79 -2.08
CA THR A 75 -7.75 24.02 -3.27
C THR A 75 -6.94 22.81 -2.86
N GLY A 76 -7.15 21.69 -3.56
CA GLY A 76 -6.41 20.46 -3.36
C GLY A 76 -6.04 19.82 -4.68
N THR A 77 -4.91 19.13 -4.72
CA THR A 77 -4.49 18.36 -5.89
C THR A 77 -4.95 16.92 -5.74
N VAL A 78 -5.58 16.38 -6.78
CA VAL A 78 -6.03 14.99 -6.80
C VAL A 78 -4.82 14.08 -6.95
N SER A 79 -4.63 13.17 -5.99
CA SER A 79 -3.60 12.15 -6.01
C SER A 79 -4.22 10.76 -5.79
N PRO A 80 -3.55 9.68 -6.24
CA PRO A 80 -3.98 8.32 -5.90
C PRO A 80 -3.91 8.11 -4.39
N VAL A 81 -4.88 7.36 -3.85
CA VAL A 81 -4.89 7.02 -2.43
C VAL A 81 -3.70 6.10 -2.12
N PRO A 82 -2.78 6.46 -1.20
CA PRO A 82 -1.63 5.64 -0.86
C PRO A 82 -2.04 4.53 0.12
N ARG A 83 -2.68 3.48 -0.41
CA ARG A 83 -3.21 2.36 0.39
C ARG A 83 -2.08 1.55 1.03
N LEU A 84 -2.22 1.19 2.30
CA LEU A 84 -1.26 0.30 2.98
C LEU A 84 -1.31 -1.12 2.39
N VAL A 85 -2.51 -1.60 2.06
CA VAL A 85 -2.75 -2.87 1.37
C VAL A 85 -3.22 -2.57 -0.06
N PRO A 86 -2.40 -2.82 -1.10
CA PRO A 86 -2.79 -2.66 -2.50
C PRO A 86 -3.91 -3.63 -2.93
N LEU A 87 -4.78 -3.18 -3.84
CA LEU A 87 -5.97 -3.94 -4.26
C LEU A 87 -5.85 -4.57 -5.66
N TYR A 88 -5.12 -3.95 -6.58
CA TYR A 88 -5.21 -4.27 -8.00
C TYR A 88 -3.86 -4.63 -8.61
N HIS A 89 -3.80 -5.82 -9.20
CA HIS A 89 -2.64 -6.29 -9.96
C HIS A 89 -2.23 -5.30 -11.05
N GLY A 90 -0.94 -4.93 -11.07
CA GLY A 90 -0.36 -4.08 -12.11
C GLY A 90 -0.71 -2.60 -12.02
N TYR A 91 -1.51 -2.19 -11.03
CA TYR A 91 -1.84 -0.79 -10.79
C TYR A 91 -1.15 -0.27 -9.52
N ASP A 92 -1.51 -0.84 -8.37
CA ASP A 92 -0.91 -0.51 -7.07
C ASP A 92 -0.20 -1.72 -6.43
N ALA A 93 -0.51 -2.95 -6.89
CA ALA A 93 0.16 -4.18 -6.50
C ALA A 93 1.15 -4.64 -7.57
N PHE A 94 2.43 -4.73 -7.20
CA PHE A 94 3.50 -5.27 -8.04
C PHE A 94 4.15 -6.46 -7.34
N PRO A 95 4.58 -7.51 -8.07
CA PRO A 95 5.10 -8.75 -7.50
C PRO A 95 6.56 -8.59 -7.02
N SER A 96 6.76 -7.77 -6.00
CA SER A 96 8.04 -7.65 -5.31
C SER A 96 8.24 -8.86 -4.38
N TYR A 97 9.43 -9.46 -4.39
CA TYR A 97 9.74 -10.57 -3.49
C TYR A 97 11.21 -10.56 -3.08
N PHE A 98 11.47 -11.12 -1.91
CA PHE A 98 12.82 -11.28 -1.36
C PHE A 98 12.95 -12.65 -0.67
N ILE A 99 14.05 -13.36 -0.93
CA ILE A 99 14.31 -14.71 -0.41
C ILE A 99 15.63 -14.71 0.36
N VAL A 100 15.60 -15.24 1.58
CA VAL A 100 16.80 -15.47 2.40
C VAL A 100 16.62 -16.72 3.24
N GLY A 101 17.61 -17.63 3.24
CA GLY A 101 17.51 -18.89 3.98
C GLY A 101 16.29 -19.75 3.61
N GLY A 102 15.80 -19.63 2.38
CA GLY A 102 14.57 -20.27 1.90
C GLY A 102 13.26 -19.60 2.35
N LEU A 103 13.29 -18.59 3.22
CA LEU A 103 12.11 -17.81 3.59
C LEU A 103 11.74 -16.88 2.43
N VAL A 104 10.50 -16.96 1.95
CA VAL A 104 9.99 -16.14 0.84
C VAL A 104 9.13 -15.01 1.40
N PHE A 105 9.57 -13.78 1.20
CA PHE A 105 8.87 -12.58 1.64
C PHE A 105 8.24 -11.83 0.47
N ALA A 106 7.04 -11.30 0.69
CA ALA A 106 6.30 -10.48 -0.25
C ALA A 106 5.51 -9.38 0.47
N PRO A 107 5.20 -8.24 -0.17
CA PRO A 107 4.32 -7.24 0.41
C PRO A 107 2.87 -7.74 0.44
N LEU A 108 2.18 -7.50 1.56
CA LEU A 108 0.76 -7.81 1.69
C LEU A 108 -0.05 -7.04 0.63
N SER A 109 -0.86 -7.76 -0.12
CA SER A 109 -1.78 -7.22 -1.13
C SER A 109 -2.97 -8.15 -1.30
N VAL A 110 -4.10 -7.64 -1.76
CA VAL A 110 -5.29 -8.46 -2.10
C VAL A 110 -4.93 -9.55 -3.13
N PRO A 111 -4.28 -9.21 -4.25
CA PRO A 111 -3.58 -10.14 -5.14
C PRO A 111 -2.86 -11.33 -4.50
N LEU A 112 -2.03 -11.06 -3.49
CA LEU A 112 -1.26 -12.11 -2.81
C LEU A 112 -2.19 -13.06 -2.06
N LEU A 113 -3.17 -12.52 -1.33
CA LEU A 113 -4.13 -13.31 -0.55
C LEU A 113 -4.98 -14.19 -1.45
N GLU A 114 -5.47 -13.64 -2.57
CA GLU A 114 -6.19 -14.40 -3.59
C GLU A 114 -5.34 -15.57 -4.13
N SER A 115 -4.05 -15.33 -4.39
CA SER A 115 -3.13 -16.36 -4.88
C SER A 115 -2.83 -17.47 -3.87
N MET A 116 -2.92 -17.16 -2.58
CA MET A 116 -2.70 -18.13 -1.50
C MET A 116 -3.92 -19.04 -1.29
N GLY A 117 -5.06 -18.75 -1.91
CA GLY A 117 -6.30 -19.47 -1.69
C GLY A 117 -6.80 -19.32 -0.25
N SER A 118 -6.47 -18.21 0.42
CA SER A 118 -6.85 -17.99 1.81
C SER A 118 -8.37 -18.00 1.95
N GLU A 119 -8.88 -18.96 2.72
CA GLU A 119 -10.29 -18.98 3.12
C GLU A 119 -10.58 -17.82 4.09
N LEU A 120 -11.85 -17.42 4.23
CA LEU A 120 -12.28 -16.36 5.15
C LEU A 120 -11.89 -16.60 6.62
N THR A 121 -11.42 -17.80 6.96
CA THR A 121 -10.94 -18.23 8.27
C THR A 121 -9.44 -17.98 8.49
N ASP A 122 -8.69 -17.60 7.45
CA ASP A 122 -7.26 -17.31 7.56
C ASP A 122 -7.03 -16.03 8.39
N PRO A 123 -6.30 -16.10 9.52
CA PRO A 123 -5.97 -14.94 10.34
C PRO A 123 -5.26 -13.82 9.57
N LEU A 124 -4.48 -14.14 8.53
CA LEU A 124 -3.84 -13.15 7.67
C LEU A 124 -4.85 -12.41 6.81
N LEU A 125 -5.84 -13.12 6.27
CA LEU A 125 -6.91 -12.53 5.48
C LEU A 125 -7.76 -11.61 6.35
N PHE A 126 -8.13 -12.06 7.56
CA PHE A 126 -8.86 -11.23 8.52
C PHE A 126 -8.09 -9.94 8.85
N LEU A 127 -6.79 -10.06 9.10
CA LEU A 127 -5.96 -8.91 9.44
C LEU A 127 -5.77 -7.96 8.24
N ALA A 128 -5.64 -8.50 7.03
CA ALA A 128 -5.64 -7.68 5.82
C ALA A 128 -6.95 -6.91 5.65
N PHE A 129 -8.10 -7.56 5.89
CA PHE A 129 -9.40 -6.90 5.89
C PHE A 129 -9.52 -5.83 6.96
N GLN A 130 -8.99 -6.07 8.16
CA GLN A 130 -8.94 -5.05 9.22
C GLN A 130 -8.14 -3.82 8.76
N TYR A 131 -6.94 -4.03 8.19
CA TYR A 131 -6.13 -2.92 7.68
C TYR A 131 -6.81 -2.16 6.53
N MET A 132 -7.59 -2.84 5.70
CA MET A 132 -8.40 -2.20 4.66
C MET A 132 -9.61 -1.45 5.22
N ALA A 133 -10.33 -2.04 6.18
CA ALA A 133 -11.53 -1.45 6.79
C ALA A 133 -11.21 -0.20 7.62
N ASP A 134 -10.05 -0.17 8.26
CA ASP A 134 -9.54 0.98 9.01
C ASP A 134 -9.06 2.12 8.08
N ASN A 135 -9.23 2.00 6.75
CA ASN A 135 -8.79 2.96 5.73
C ASN A 135 -7.34 3.42 5.93
N LEU A 136 -6.46 2.52 6.39
CA LEU A 136 -5.08 2.88 6.70
C LEU A 136 -4.35 3.28 5.42
N ALA A 137 -4.17 4.59 5.27
CA ALA A 137 -3.20 5.15 4.37
C ALA A 137 -1.79 4.86 4.91
N LYS A 138 -0.83 4.74 4.00
CA LYS A 138 0.58 4.71 4.35
C LYS A 138 0.93 5.97 5.15
N LYS A 139 1.51 5.78 6.34
CA LYS A 139 2.02 6.86 7.19
C LYS A 139 3.38 7.38 6.70
N LYS A 140 4.13 6.52 6.00
CA LYS A 140 5.43 6.83 5.39
C LYS A 140 5.41 6.44 3.92
N GLU A 141 6.13 7.19 3.09
CA GLU A 141 6.34 6.79 1.71
C GLU A 141 6.99 5.40 1.64
N GLY A 142 6.53 4.56 0.72
CA GLY A 142 7.05 3.19 0.59
C GLY A 142 6.65 2.21 1.69
N GLN A 143 5.84 2.62 2.68
CA GLN A 143 5.37 1.71 3.73
C GLN A 143 4.63 0.50 3.16
N GLN A 144 4.97 -0.68 3.65
CA GLN A 144 4.41 -1.97 3.29
C GLN A 144 4.31 -2.85 4.54
N ILE A 145 3.35 -3.78 4.53
CA ILE A 145 3.33 -4.89 5.47
C ILE A 145 4.05 -6.06 4.80
N ILE A 146 5.03 -6.63 5.50
CA ILE A 146 5.85 -7.72 4.98
C ILE A 146 5.22 -9.04 5.41
N VAL A 147 4.99 -9.93 4.46
CA VAL A 147 4.44 -11.27 4.67
C VAL A 147 5.51 -12.29 4.38
N LEU A 148 5.79 -13.17 5.35
CA LEU A 148 6.41 -14.46 5.10
C LEU A 148 5.37 -15.34 4.42
N GLN A 149 5.48 -15.50 3.10
CA GLN A 149 4.50 -16.19 2.29
C GLN A 149 4.64 -17.71 2.40
N ARG A 150 5.87 -18.20 2.29
CA ARG A 150 6.20 -19.63 2.28
C ARG A 150 7.66 -19.80 2.69
N ILE A 151 7.99 -20.99 3.18
CA ILE A 151 9.36 -21.44 3.40
C ILE A 151 9.67 -22.51 2.36
N LEU A 152 10.74 -22.30 1.59
CA LEU A 152 11.29 -23.27 0.68
C LEU A 152 12.14 -24.22 1.51
N SER A 153 11.55 -25.36 1.88
CA SER A 153 12.21 -26.36 2.71
C SER A 153 13.55 -26.74 2.09
N SER A 154 14.60 -26.60 2.88
CA SER A 154 15.96 -27.00 2.56
C SER A 154 16.47 -27.84 3.72
N ASP A 155 17.22 -28.91 3.42
CA ASP A 155 17.46 -29.96 4.40
C ASP A 155 18.16 -29.48 5.69
N ASP A 156 18.94 -28.40 5.64
CA ASP A 156 19.78 -27.97 6.77
C ASP A 156 19.44 -26.59 7.37
N VAL A 157 19.11 -25.58 6.56
CA VAL A 157 19.13 -24.18 7.04
C VAL A 157 17.85 -23.76 7.77
N ASN A 158 16.69 -24.19 7.27
CA ASN A 158 15.38 -23.76 7.77
C ASN A 158 14.55 -24.91 8.36
N PHE A 159 15.23 -26.00 8.73
CA PHE A 159 14.61 -27.19 9.28
C PHE A 159 13.77 -26.86 10.53
N GLY A 160 12.52 -27.34 10.54
CA GLY A 160 11.61 -27.16 11.68
C GLY A 160 10.82 -25.85 11.67
N TYR A 161 10.98 -25.00 10.65
CA TYR A 161 10.23 -23.75 10.52
C TYR A 161 9.04 -23.81 9.55
N ASP A 162 8.80 -24.94 8.89
CA ASP A 162 7.82 -25.08 7.79
C ASP A 162 6.40 -24.57 8.15
N GLU A 163 5.98 -24.73 9.41
CA GLU A 163 4.65 -24.32 9.91
C GLU A 163 4.55 -22.84 10.31
N VAL A 164 5.65 -22.07 10.27
CA VAL A 164 5.62 -20.64 10.61
C VAL A 164 4.99 -19.82 9.50
N ALA A 165 5.09 -20.28 8.25
CA ALA A 165 4.46 -19.60 7.12
C ALA A 165 3.01 -20.09 6.92
N PRO A 166 2.07 -19.20 6.56
CA PRO A 166 2.28 -17.79 6.30
C PRO A 166 2.20 -16.91 7.58
N ALA A 167 2.97 -15.82 7.64
CA ALA A 167 2.97 -14.90 8.79
C ALA A 167 3.31 -13.46 8.40
N ILE A 168 2.96 -12.48 9.25
CA ILE A 168 3.41 -11.08 9.09
C ILE A 168 4.70 -10.88 9.87
N LEU A 169 5.73 -10.39 9.18
CA LEU A 169 7.00 -10.03 9.77
C LEU A 169 6.92 -8.63 10.39
N THR A 170 7.42 -8.49 11.61
CA THR A 170 7.44 -7.21 12.34
C THR A 170 8.85 -6.65 12.49
N SER A 171 9.84 -7.51 12.75
CA SER A 171 11.22 -7.08 12.98
C SER A 171 12.24 -8.10 12.47
N LEU A 172 13.47 -7.62 12.23
CA LEU A 172 14.65 -8.44 12.02
C LEU A 172 15.75 -7.97 12.99
N ASN A 173 16.29 -8.88 13.79
CA ASN A 173 17.33 -8.57 14.79
C ASN A 173 16.93 -7.43 15.74
N GLY A 174 15.64 -7.36 16.08
CA GLY A 174 15.08 -6.30 16.94
C GLY A 174 14.84 -4.96 16.24
N VAL A 175 15.16 -4.83 14.95
CA VAL A 175 14.86 -3.62 14.15
C VAL A 175 13.50 -3.77 13.49
N GLU A 176 12.58 -2.85 13.78
CA GLU A 176 11.25 -2.81 13.15
C GLU A 176 11.35 -2.58 11.65
N LEU A 177 10.54 -3.33 10.88
CA LEU A 177 10.53 -3.27 9.43
C LEU A 177 9.22 -2.68 8.91
N ASN A 178 9.34 -1.70 8.01
CA ASN A 178 8.20 -1.01 7.40
C ASN A 178 8.18 -1.12 5.87
N SER A 179 9.18 -1.74 5.25
CA SER A 179 9.20 -1.96 3.80
C SER A 179 10.04 -3.16 3.39
N MET A 180 9.76 -3.73 2.21
CA MET A 180 10.58 -4.79 1.62
C MET A 180 12.03 -4.34 1.36
N LEU A 181 12.23 -3.04 1.10
CA LEU A 181 13.56 -2.47 0.92
C LEU A 181 14.34 -2.48 2.24
N GLU A 182 13.72 -2.05 3.34
CA GLU A 182 14.34 -2.10 4.68
C GLU A 182 14.72 -3.53 5.07
N LEU A 183 13.87 -4.52 4.77
CA LEU A 183 14.20 -5.93 4.99
C LEU A 183 15.48 -6.33 4.24
N ALA A 184 15.54 -6.04 2.94
CA ALA A 184 16.70 -6.38 2.12
C ALA A 184 17.97 -5.66 2.59
N GLU A 185 17.86 -4.39 3.00
CA GLU A 185 18.98 -3.60 3.54
C GLU A 185 19.47 -4.16 4.87
N GLN A 186 18.57 -4.54 5.79
CA GLN A 186 18.94 -5.11 7.10
C GLN A 186 19.61 -6.49 6.96
N VAL A 187 19.12 -7.34 6.05
CA VAL A 187 19.76 -8.64 5.77
C VAL A 187 21.18 -8.47 5.25
N GLU A 188 21.42 -7.49 4.37
CA GLU A 188 22.77 -7.18 3.90
C GLU A 188 23.64 -6.53 4.98
N ALA A 189 23.07 -5.66 5.81
CA ALA A 189 23.79 -5.03 6.91
C ALA A 189 24.30 -6.07 7.91
N ALA A 190 23.43 -6.99 8.34
CA ALA A 190 23.78 -8.12 9.21
C ALA A 190 24.87 -9.03 8.60
N ARG A 191 24.81 -9.26 7.27
CA ARG A 191 25.86 -10.01 6.55
C ARG A 191 27.21 -9.30 6.57
N LYS A 192 27.23 -7.97 6.49
CA LYS A 192 28.46 -7.15 6.48
C LYS A 192 29.02 -6.91 7.88
N SER A 193 28.15 -6.77 8.90
CA SER A 193 28.56 -6.57 10.29
C SER A 193 29.12 -7.83 10.94
N GLY A 194 28.89 -9.00 10.33
CA GLY A 194 29.33 -10.29 10.86
C GLY A 194 28.41 -10.82 11.95
N GLU A 195 27.15 -10.42 11.93
CA GLU A 195 26.12 -10.93 12.85
C GLU A 195 25.98 -12.45 12.69
N GLN A 196 25.80 -13.16 13.81
CA GLN A 196 25.76 -14.62 13.77
C GLN A 196 24.42 -15.16 13.28
N PHE A 197 23.33 -14.52 13.70
CA PHE A 197 21.97 -15.00 13.42
C PHE A 197 21.09 -13.91 12.81
N TYR A 198 20.23 -14.33 11.89
CA TYR A 198 19.02 -13.61 11.54
C TYR A 198 17.90 -14.05 12.48
N THR A 199 17.30 -13.13 13.21
CA THR A 199 16.14 -13.35 14.08
C THR A 199 14.95 -12.61 13.50
N PHE A 200 14.10 -13.33 12.77
CA PHE A 200 12.86 -12.82 12.22
C PHE A 200 11.76 -12.95 13.26
N GLU A 201 11.14 -11.85 13.67
CA GLU A 201 9.99 -11.87 14.57
C GLU A 201 8.69 -11.61 13.81
N THR A 202 7.69 -12.39 14.14
CA THR A 202 6.35 -12.31 13.53
C THR A 202 5.36 -11.65 14.47
N LYS A 203 4.25 -11.16 13.90
CA LYS A 203 3.15 -10.56 14.67
C LYS A 203 2.50 -11.55 15.66
N SER A 204 2.55 -12.86 15.41
CA SER A 204 2.07 -13.91 16.30
C SER A 204 3.05 -14.25 17.44
N SER A 205 4.13 -13.48 17.62
CA SER A 205 5.22 -13.74 18.57
C SER A 205 6.03 -15.01 18.27
N GLN A 206 5.88 -15.61 17.08
CA GLN A 206 6.79 -16.67 16.61
C GLN A 206 8.09 -16.06 16.11
N ARG A 207 9.20 -16.80 16.28
CA ARG A 207 10.53 -16.38 15.83
C ARG A 207 11.16 -17.44 14.93
N VAL A 208 11.80 -16.98 13.86
CA VAL A 208 12.64 -17.82 13.00
C VAL A 208 14.08 -17.34 13.16
N VAL A 209 14.98 -18.24 13.57
CA VAL A 209 16.39 -17.94 13.83
C VAL A 209 17.25 -18.74 12.87
N LEU A 210 18.03 -18.07 12.02
CA LEU A 210 18.87 -18.72 11.00
C LEU A 210 20.31 -18.24 11.13
N ASP A 211 21.29 -19.12 10.93
CA ASP A 211 22.71 -18.71 10.87
C ASP A 211 22.98 -17.94 9.58
N VAL A 212 23.60 -16.76 9.71
CA VAL A 212 23.88 -15.86 8.59
C VAL A 212 24.84 -16.47 7.58
N LYS A 213 25.85 -17.20 8.04
CA LYS A 213 26.86 -17.83 7.19
C LYS A 213 26.28 -19.03 6.45
N ASP A 214 25.47 -19.84 7.13
CA ASP A 214 24.83 -21.00 6.50
C ASP A 214 23.79 -20.56 5.47
N CYS A 215 23.01 -19.51 5.76
CA CYS A 215 22.13 -18.88 4.78
C CYS A 215 22.89 -18.45 3.53
N ALA A 216 24.01 -17.74 3.70
CA ALA A 216 24.83 -17.24 2.59
C ALA A 216 25.49 -18.37 1.78
N LYS A 217 25.80 -19.50 2.41
CA LYS A 217 26.43 -20.67 1.78
C LYS A 217 25.43 -21.44 0.92
N HIS A 218 24.23 -21.67 1.45
CA HIS A 218 23.21 -22.51 0.81
C HIS A 218 22.20 -21.74 -0.04
N GLU A 219 22.27 -20.41 -0.08
CA GLU A 219 21.39 -19.54 -0.88
C GLU A 219 21.23 -20.02 -2.32
N LYS A 220 22.35 -20.33 -3.00
CA LYS A 220 22.33 -20.77 -4.40
C LYS A 220 21.69 -22.14 -4.57
N ASP A 221 21.93 -23.05 -3.63
CA ASP A 221 21.41 -24.42 -3.68
C ASP A 221 19.89 -24.41 -3.52
N VAL A 222 19.38 -23.63 -2.57
CA VAL A 222 17.93 -23.47 -2.34
C VAL A 222 17.24 -22.89 -3.58
N LEU A 223 17.82 -21.87 -4.19
CA LEU A 223 17.25 -21.26 -5.41
C LEU A 223 17.27 -22.25 -6.58
N ALA A 224 18.37 -22.98 -6.78
CA ALA A 224 18.51 -23.95 -7.85
C ALA A 224 17.54 -25.13 -7.71
N ALA A 225 17.39 -25.67 -6.49
CA ALA A 225 16.46 -26.76 -6.18
C ALA A 225 15.01 -26.38 -6.50
N ASN A 226 14.66 -25.11 -6.33
CA ASN A 226 13.32 -24.57 -6.58
C ASN A 226 13.18 -23.90 -7.97
N GLN A 227 14.20 -24.00 -8.84
CA GLN A 227 14.22 -23.38 -10.18
C GLN A 227 13.98 -21.86 -10.16
N ILE A 228 14.44 -21.18 -9.12
CA ILE A 228 14.29 -19.73 -8.94
C ILE A 228 15.54 -19.04 -9.49
N GLN A 229 15.34 -18.11 -10.42
CA GLN A 229 16.46 -17.42 -11.10
C GLN A 229 17.21 -16.43 -10.21
N SER A 230 16.52 -15.81 -9.24
CA SER A 230 17.12 -14.78 -8.39
C SER A 230 16.41 -14.70 -7.04
N ALA A 231 17.18 -14.45 -5.98
CA ALA A 231 16.68 -14.26 -4.62
C ALA A 231 15.78 -13.02 -4.45
N MET A 232 15.80 -12.09 -5.39
CA MET A 232 15.06 -10.83 -5.28
C MET A 232 14.51 -10.35 -6.62
N SER A 233 13.34 -9.72 -6.55
CA SER A 233 12.70 -9.09 -7.70
C SER A 233 13.55 -7.96 -8.28
N THR A 234 13.32 -7.62 -9.55
CA THR A 234 14.11 -6.59 -10.27
C THR A 234 13.92 -5.20 -9.69
N ASP A 235 12.71 -4.86 -9.27
CA ASP A 235 12.38 -3.56 -8.66
C ASP A 235 13.14 -3.32 -7.35
N LEU A 236 13.26 -4.34 -6.49
CA LEU A 236 14.03 -4.23 -5.25
C LEU A 236 15.53 -4.09 -5.52
N ARG A 237 16.06 -4.79 -6.55
CA ARG A 237 17.45 -4.62 -6.98
C ARG A 237 17.75 -3.21 -7.44
N ASP A 238 16.87 -2.65 -8.27
CA ASP A 238 17.07 -1.34 -8.87
C ASP A 238 16.96 -0.22 -7.82
N ARG A 239 15.97 -0.30 -6.93
CA ARG A 239 15.80 0.66 -5.82
C ARG A 239 16.99 0.68 -4.89
N ARG A 240 17.63 -0.48 -4.65
CA ARG A 240 18.82 -0.57 -3.81
C ARG A 240 20.07 0.00 -4.48
N LYS A 241 20.17 -0.08 -5.82
CA LYS A 241 21.30 0.48 -6.59
C LYS A 241 21.19 1.97 -6.83
N GLY A 242 19.97 2.51 -6.88
CA GLY A 242 19.71 3.94 -7.11
C GLY A 242 19.91 4.84 -5.89
N LYS A 243 20.59 4.34 -4.84
CA LYS A 243 20.85 5.03 -3.59
C LYS A 243 22.33 5.37 -3.47
#